data_AF-A0A165FUB5-F1
#
_entry.id   AF-A0A165FUB5-F1
#
_cell.length_a   1.000
_cell.length_b   1.000
_cell.length_c   1.000
_cell.angle_alpha   90.00
_cell.angle_beta   90.00
_cell.angle_gamma   90.00
#
_symmetry.space_group_name_H-M   'P 1'
#
loop_
_entity.id
_entity.type
_entity.pdbx_description
1 polymer ?
#
loop_
_entity_poly.entity_id
_entity_poly.type
_entity_poly.pdbx_seq_one_letter_code
_entity_poly.pdbx_strand_id
1 'polypeptide(L)'
;MTVDLSPLGNADGEAPRVIKLLPAGTFRARDGRPAECAAWKLDEALAAILIAEANQRETRYVIDYEHQTLRSVDNGKPAPASGWFGTLEWRDDGLYATDVEWTAAAAAMIAAKEYRYLSPVFTYDKQGRVTGLLHVALTNNPSLDELPELQVAALSRLVSSTPSVTQEDSTMDKLIEPLRWLLNLPVGATADDIQAQLQKLVDQLSNGQGTAAASVDLVNLVSTQQQRIAALSANQVDPARFVSVETMRALQEQVAALTAQQQGREVDELVVAALSDGRLLAAQESWARELGKSNLAALQGYLDTAPKIAALTQTQTDGKAPPADPAACLDADTLAVCSMFGNDQAAVAAALKE
;
A
#
# COMPACT_ATOMS: atom_id res chain seq x y z
N MET A 1 -28.81 -33.60 -9.13
CA MET A 1 -28.08 -34.03 -7.93
C MET A 1 -26.71 -33.40 -8.04
N THR A 2 -26.61 -32.16 -7.57
CA THR A 2 -25.47 -31.28 -7.84
C THR A 2 -24.38 -31.63 -6.84
N VAL A 3 -23.23 -32.10 -7.34
CA VAL A 3 -22.05 -32.37 -6.53
C VAL A 3 -21.45 -31.01 -6.18
N ASP A 4 -21.50 -30.66 -4.90
CA ASP A 4 -20.85 -29.48 -4.35
C ASP A 4 -19.33 -29.70 -4.35
N LEU A 5 -18.66 -29.01 -5.27
CA LEU A 5 -17.20 -28.91 -5.40
C LEU A 5 -16.74 -27.64 -4.69
N SER A 6 -16.97 -27.55 -3.38
CA SER A 6 -16.37 -26.51 -2.56
C SER A 6 -14.87 -26.78 -2.40
N PRO A 7 -13.99 -25.80 -2.70
CA PRO A 7 -12.56 -26.01 -2.79
C PRO A 7 -11.95 -26.29 -1.41
N LEU A 8 -11.07 -27.29 -1.35
CA LEU A 8 -10.09 -27.47 -0.27
C LEU A 8 -9.15 -26.26 -0.29
N GLY A 9 -9.57 -25.18 0.37
CA GLY A 9 -8.81 -23.94 0.50
C GLY A 9 -7.63 -24.13 1.44
N ASN A 10 -6.47 -24.51 0.90
CA ASN A 10 -5.19 -24.20 1.51
C ASN A 10 -4.95 -22.69 1.30
N ALA A 11 -5.06 -21.90 2.36
CA ALA A 11 -4.72 -20.48 2.37
C ALA A 11 -4.12 -20.10 3.74
N ASP A 12 -3.11 -19.22 3.72
CA ASP A 12 -2.45 -18.66 4.88
C ASP A 12 -3.43 -18.21 5.97
N GLY A 13 -3.29 -18.72 7.21
CA GLY A 13 -4.05 -18.26 8.37
C GLY A 13 -4.74 -19.34 9.22
N GLU A 14 -4.61 -20.63 8.88
CA GLU A 14 -5.24 -21.70 9.67
C GLU A 14 -4.41 -22.08 10.92
N ALA A 15 -5.08 -22.25 12.06
CA ALA A 15 -4.43 -22.62 13.31
C ALA A 15 -3.80 -24.03 13.21
N PRO A 16 -2.61 -24.25 13.79
CA PRO A 16 -1.83 -25.47 13.55
C PRO A 16 -2.57 -26.71 14.05
N ARG A 17 -2.71 -27.72 13.19
CA ARG A 17 -3.27 -29.03 13.60
C ARG A 17 -2.26 -29.93 14.32
N VAL A 18 -0.98 -29.56 14.28
CA VAL A 18 0.11 -30.24 14.99
C VAL A 18 0.84 -29.25 15.86
N ILE A 19 0.97 -29.59 17.14
CA ILE A 19 1.57 -28.72 18.15
C ILE A 19 2.56 -29.52 18.99
N LYS A 20 3.71 -28.90 19.29
CA LYS A 20 4.66 -29.45 20.25
C LYS A 20 4.13 -29.23 21.66
N LEU A 21 4.07 -30.29 22.44
CA LEU A 21 3.56 -30.29 23.80
C LEU A 21 4.68 -30.22 24.83
N LEU A 22 5.72 -31.04 24.68
CA LEU A 22 6.84 -31.13 25.63
C LEU A 22 8.15 -31.31 24.87
N PRO A 23 9.26 -30.71 25.32
CA PRO A 23 10.58 -30.92 24.73
C PRO A 23 11.16 -32.30 25.11
N ALA A 24 12.02 -32.84 24.25
CA ALA A 24 12.82 -34.03 24.57
C ALA A 24 14.00 -33.68 25.50
N GLY A 25 14.47 -34.67 26.25
CA GLY A 25 15.60 -34.52 27.17
C GLY A 25 15.19 -33.91 28.51
N THR A 26 16.06 -33.07 29.06
CA THR A 26 15.86 -32.43 30.36
C THR A 26 15.48 -30.96 30.20
N PHE A 27 14.40 -30.52 30.84
CA PHE A 27 13.88 -29.17 30.69
C PHE A 27 13.37 -28.58 32.02
N ARG A 28 13.26 -27.25 32.07
CA ARG A 28 12.80 -26.50 33.24
C ARG A 28 11.84 -25.38 32.84
N ALA A 29 10.97 -25.00 33.76
CA ALA A 29 10.17 -23.81 33.62
C ALA A 29 10.95 -22.54 34.02
N ARG A 30 10.68 -21.43 33.32
CA ARG A 30 11.20 -20.10 33.62
C ARG A 30 10.80 -19.60 35.02
N ASP A 31 9.66 -20.06 35.51
CA ASP A 31 9.15 -19.75 36.86
C ASP A 31 9.86 -20.50 38.00
N GLY A 32 10.90 -21.27 37.69
CA GLY A 32 11.75 -21.97 38.66
C GLY A 32 11.33 -23.42 38.91
N ARG A 33 10.21 -23.89 38.36
CA ARG A 33 9.80 -25.30 38.49
C ARG A 33 10.66 -26.24 37.62
N PRO A 34 10.86 -27.50 38.04
CA PRO A 34 10.45 -28.07 39.32
C PRO A 34 11.38 -27.63 40.47
N ALA A 35 10.81 -27.45 41.67
CA ALA A 35 11.57 -27.21 42.90
C ALA A 35 12.06 -28.51 43.56
N GLU A 36 11.29 -29.58 43.41
CA GLU A 36 11.51 -30.86 44.12
C GLU A 36 12.56 -31.77 43.47
N CYS A 37 13.00 -31.45 42.26
CA CYS A 37 14.01 -32.20 41.53
C CYS A 37 14.86 -31.29 40.64
N ALA A 38 15.96 -31.83 40.11
CA ALA A 38 16.95 -31.05 39.37
C ALA A 38 16.41 -30.52 38.03
N ALA A 39 15.56 -31.26 37.32
CA ALA A 39 14.87 -30.85 36.09
C ALA A 39 13.76 -31.86 35.79
N TRP A 40 12.82 -31.50 34.90
CA TRP A 40 11.94 -32.51 34.30
C TRP A 40 12.68 -33.27 33.22
N LYS A 41 12.26 -34.52 32.95
CA LYS A 41 12.84 -35.38 31.93
C LYS A 41 11.76 -36.06 31.10
N LEU A 42 11.92 -36.02 29.78
CA LEU A 42 11.13 -36.78 28.82
C LEU A 42 12.05 -37.41 27.77
N ASP A 43 12.00 -38.74 27.65
CA ASP A 43 12.68 -39.50 26.59
C ASP A 43 11.66 -40.38 25.85
N GLU A 44 12.10 -41.07 24.80
CA GLU A 44 11.23 -41.91 23.95
C GLU A 44 10.47 -42.96 24.76
N ALA A 45 11.13 -43.59 25.75
CA ALA A 45 10.52 -44.61 26.59
C ALA A 45 9.40 -44.03 27.47
N LEU A 46 9.62 -42.84 28.05
CA LEU A 46 8.59 -42.13 28.81
C LEU A 46 7.46 -41.64 27.89
N ALA A 47 7.79 -41.13 26.70
CA ALA A 47 6.80 -40.69 25.72
C ALA A 47 5.91 -41.83 25.24
N ALA A 48 6.45 -43.04 25.06
CA ALA A 48 5.68 -44.23 24.71
C ALA A 48 4.59 -44.55 25.75
N ILE A 49 4.85 -44.29 27.05
CA ILE A 49 3.85 -44.45 28.11
C ILE A 49 2.71 -43.44 27.92
N LEU A 50 3.03 -42.17 27.66
CA LEU A 50 2.05 -41.11 27.43
C LEU A 50 1.22 -41.38 26.17
N ILE A 51 1.84 -41.86 25.09
CA ILE A 51 1.17 -42.24 23.85
C ILE A 51 0.22 -43.43 24.09
N ALA A 52 0.67 -44.45 24.83
CA ALA A 52 -0.18 -45.58 25.18
C ALA A 52 -1.37 -45.15 26.06
N GLU A 53 -1.16 -44.24 27.00
CA GLU A 53 -2.23 -43.66 27.82
C GLU A 53 -3.24 -42.89 26.94
N ALA A 54 -2.76 -42.04 26.03
CA ALA A 54 -3.60 -41.30 25.10
C ALA A 54 -4.46 -42.23 24.22
N ASN A 55 -3.87 -43.30 23.69
CA ASN A 55 -4.58 -44.28 22.86
C ASN A 55 -5.65 -45.09 23.61
N GLN A 56 -5.58 -45.14 24.94
CA GLN A 56 -6.57 -45.82 25.78
C GLN A 56 -7.70 -44.90 26.26
N ARG A 57 -7.56 -43.58 26.08
CA ARG A 57 -8.57 -42.62 26.53
C ARG A 57 -9.74 -42.56 25.54
N GLU A 58 -10.96 -42.73 26.05
CA GLU A 58 -12.18 -42.40 25.28
C GLU A 58 -12.39 -40.88 25.20
N THR A 59 -11.94 -40.14 26.21
CA THR A 59 -12.06 -38.68 26.28
C THR A 59 -10.81 -37.99 25.75
N ARG A 60 -11.00 -37.09 24.78
CA ARG A 60 -9.92 -36.26 24.22
C ARG A 60 -9.35 -35.30 25.26
N TYR A 61 -8.08 -34.94 25.07
CA TYR A 61 -7.44 -33.88 25.86
C TYR A 61 -8.02 -32.53 25.49
N VAL A 62 -8.32 -31.73 26.51
CA VAL A 62 -8.76 -30.34 26.35
C VAL A 62 -7.55 -29.43 26.17
N ILE A 63 -7.68 -28.48 25.25
CA ILE A 63 -6.90 -27.25 25.25
C ILE A 63 -7.82 -26.18 25.85
N ASP A 64 -7.43 -25.58 26.97
CA ASP A 64 -8.21 -24.52 27.62
C ASP A 64 -7.64 -23.13 27.28
N TYR A 65 -8.23 -22.07 27.85
CA TYR A 65 -7.61 -20.74 27.87
C TYR A 65 -7.02 -20.49 29.24
N GLU A 66 -5.76 -20.03 29.29
CA GLU A 66 -5.15 -19.47 30.50
C GLU A 66 -5.26 -20.38 31.75
N HIS A 67 -5.14 -21.70 31.58
CA HIS A 67 -5.26 -22.71 32.64
C HIS A 67 -6.60 -22.67 33.39
N GLN A 68 -7.67 -22.25 32.73
CA GLN A 68 -8.99 -22.15 33.35
C GLN A 68 -9.56 -23.51 33.81
N THR A 69 -9.16 -24.64 33.21
CA THR A 69 -9.53 -25.98 33.71
C THR A 69 -9.03 -26.19 35.15
N LEU A 70 -7.86 -25.64 35.51
CA LEU A 70 -7.37 -25.64 36.89
C LEU A 70 -7.97 -24.51 37.73
N ARG A 71 -7.93 -23.28 37.19
CA ARG A 71 -8.27 -22.06 37.94
C ARG A 71 -9.77 -21.90 38.22
N SER A 72 -10.64 -22.53 37.42
CA SER A 72 -12.10 -22.42 37.58
C SER A 72 -12.59 -22.92 38.94
N VAL A 73 -11.90 -23.88 39.56
CA VAL A 73 -12.21 -24.37 40.91
C VAL A 73 -12.06 -23.26 41.95
N ASP A 74 -11.02 -22.42 41.81
CA ASP A 74 -10.72 -21.35 42.77
C ASP A 74 -11.46 -20.05 42.44
N ASN A 75 -11.57 -19.71 41.14
CA ASN A 75 -12.07 -18.40 40.70
C ASN A 75 -13.53 -18.39 40.25
N GLY A 76 -14.17 -19.57 40.13
CA GLY A 76 -15.57 -19.73 39.75
C GLY A 76 -15.92 -19.28 38.33
N LYS A 77 -14.93 -18.93 37.50
CA LYS A 77 -15.15 -18.50 36.11
C LYS A 77 -15.29 -19.71 35.19
N PRO A 78 -16.00 -19.58 34.05
CA PRO A 78 -16.08 -20.64 33.05
C PRO A 78 -14.69 -21.10 32.57
N ALA A 79 -14.60 -22.37 32.20
CA ALA A 79 -13.43 -22.98 31.56
C ALA A 79 -13.80 -23.49 30.15
N PRO A 80 -14.04 -22.59 29.19
CA PRO A 80 -14.33 -23.01 27.82
C PRO A 80 -13.08 -23.65 27.18
N ALA A 81 -13.30 -24.69 26.39
CA ALA A 81 -12.23 -25.27 25.57
C ALA A 81 -11.86 -24.32 24.42
N SER A 82 -10.57 -24.11 24.20
CA SER A 82 -10.02 -23.48 23.01
C SER A 82 -9.81 -24.50 21.89
N GLY A 83 -9.60 -25.77 22.22
CA GLY A 83 -9.46 -26.87 21.27
C GLY A 83 -9.39 -28.24 21.92
N TRP A 84 -9.17 -29.27 21.11
CA TRP A 84 -9.09 -30.68 21.53
C TRP A 84 -8.05 -31.45 20.73
N PHE A 85 -7.47 -32.49 21.30
CA PHE A 85 -6.61 -33.44 20.61
C PHE A 85 -6.67 -34.82 21.28
N GLY A 86 -6.27 -35.87 20.57
CA GLY A 86 -6.24 -37.24 21.11
C GLY A 86 -5.02 -38.05 20.71
N THR A 87 -4.38 -37.71 19.59
CA THR A 87 -3.27 -38.47 19.03
C THR A 87 -1.95 -37.82 19.41
N LEU A 88 -1.10 -38.60 20.08
CA LEU A 88 0.25 -38.19 20.46
C LEU A 88 1.30 -38.88 19.58
N GLU A 89 2.36 -38.15 19.26
CA GLU A 89 3.49 -38.63 18.46
C GLU A 89 4.81 -38.20 19.11
N TRP A 90 5.74 -39.13 19.27
CA TRP A 90 7.11 -38.83 19.69
C TRP A 90 7.97 -38.51 18.46
N ARG A 91 8.80 -37.48 18.58
CA ARG A 91 9.82 -37.09 17.59
C ARG A 91 11.14 -36.84 18.31
N ASP A 92 12.22 -36.78 17.55
CA ASP A 92 13.59 -36.59 18.07
C ASP A 92 13.72 -35.37 19.01
N ASP A 93 12.90 -34.34 18.80
CA ASP A 93 12.95 -33.10 19.56
C ASP A 93 11.82 -32.94 20.61
N GLY A 94 10.88 -33.89 20.73
CA GLY A 94 9.86 -33.86 21.78
C GLY A 94 8.56 -34.60 21.47
N LEU A 95 7.57 -34.38 22.32
CA LEU A 95 6.23 -34.96 22.21
C LEU A 95 5.27 -33.97 21.54
N TYR A 96 4.49 -34.45 20.58
CA TYR A 96 3.55 -33.67 19.77
C TYR A 96 2.13 -34.19 19.88
N ALA A 97 1.14 -33.31 19.74
CA ALA A 97 -0.22 -33.67 19.37
C ALA A 97 -0.41 -33.45 17.86
N THR A 98 -1.05 -34.39 17.16
CA THR A 98 -1.08 -34.40 15.68
C THR A 98 -2.46 -34.21 15.05
N ASP A 99 -3.52 -34.26 15.86
CA ASP A 99 -4.92 -34.20 15.45
C ASP A 99 -5.65 -33.03 16.10
N VAL A 100 -4.97 -31.90 16.33
CA VAL A 100 -5.55 -30.76 17.03
C VAL A 100 -6.72 -30.19 16.26
N GLU A 101 -7.83 -30.00 16.98
CA GLU A 101 -9.06 -29.38 16.53
C GLU A 101 -9.33 -28.13 17.37
N TRP A 102 -9.09 -26.97 16.75
CA TRP A 102 -9.37 -25.68 17.37
C TRP A 102 -10.85 -25.33 17.25
N THR A 103 -11.38 -24.65 18.28
CA THR A 103 -12.65 -23.94 18.14
C THR A 103 -12.48 -22.77 17.16
N ALA A 104 -13.56 -22.35 16.50
CA ALA A 104 -13.52 -21.21 15.59
C ALA A 104 -12.99 -19.93 16.28
N ALA A 105 -13.37 -19.71 17.55
CA ALA A 105 -12.88 -18.57 18.33
C ALA A 105 -11.37 -18.65 18.60
N ALA A 106 -10.86 -19.83 19.01
CA ALA A 106 -9.43 -20.01 19.23
C ALA A 106 -8.62 -19.85 17.94
N ALA A 107 -9.09 -20.43 16.84
CA ALA A 107 -8.44 -20.34 15.55
C ALA A 107 -8.31 -18.87 15.10
N ALA A 108 -9.38 -18.08 15.25
CA ALA A 108 -9.37 -16.65 14.95
C ALA A 108 -8.35 -15.89 15.82
N MET A 109 -8.31 -16.15 17.12
CA MET A 109 -7.37 -15.50 18.03
C MET A 109 -5.90 -15.88 17.75
N ILE A 110 -5.63 -17.13 17.37
CA ILE A 110 -4.28 -17.58 16.97
C ILE A 110 -3.86 -16.90 15.67
N ALA A 111 -4.76 -16.83 14.68
CA ALA A 111 -4.49 -16.15 13.41
C ALA A 111 -4.23 -14.64 13.63
N ALA A 112 -5.01 -14.01 14.50
CA ALA A 112 -4.85 -12.61 14.89
C ALA A 112 -3.65 -12.34 15.82
N LYS A 113 -2.88 -13.37 16.21
CA LYS A 113 -1.76 -13.28 17.16
C LYS A 113 -2.16 -12.80 18.57
N GLU A 114 -3.44 -12.92 18.92
CA GLU A 114 -3.95 -12.65 20.27
C GLU A 114 -3.52 -13.73 21.26
N TYR A 115 -3.30 -14.97 20.79
CA TYR A 115 -2.64 -16.04 21.53
C TYR A 115 -1.52 -16.67 20.70
N ARG A 116 -0.38 -16.96 21.34
CA ARG A 116 0.83 -17.41 20.63
C ARG A 116 1.46 -18.69 21.14
N TYR A 117 1.22 -19.04 22.41
CA TYR A 117 1.96 -20.10 23.08
C TYR A 117 1.05 -21.14 23.69
N LEU A 118 1.66 -22.27 24.03
CA LEU A 118 1.04 -23.35 24.77
C LEU A 118 1.74 -23.57 26.09
N SER A 119 0.97 -23.98 27.10
CA SER A 119 1.50 -24.36 28.39
C SER A 119 0.88 -25.71 28.79
N PRO A 120 1.60 -26.83 28.63
CA PRO A 120 1.12 -28.15 29.03
C PRO A 120 1.01 -28.26 30.56
N VAL A 121 0.06 -29.07 31.01
CA VAL A 121 -0.08 -29.50 32.40
C VAL A 121 0.12 -31.01 32.44
N PHE A 122 1.11 -31.46 33.20
CA PHE A 122 1.54 -32.85 33.25
C PHE A 122 1.97 -33.25 34.67
N THR A 123 1.99 -34.55 34.93
CA THR A 123 2.48 -35.15 36.17
C THR A 123 3.89 -35.69 36.00
N TYR A 124 4.64 -35.78 37.09
CA TYR A 124 6.01 -36.30 37.10
C TYR A 124 6.35 -36.98 38.43
N ASP A 125 7.33 -37.88 38.41
CA ASP A 125 7.83 -38.58 39.61
C ASP A 125 8.86 -37.76 40.40
N LYS A 126 9.33 -38.28 41.55
CA LYS A 126 10.33 -37.60 42.39
C LYS A 126 11.68 -37.38 41.69
N GLN A 127 11.96 -38.09 40.60
CA GLN A 127 13.16 -37.92 39.78
C GLN A 127 12.94 -36.94 38.63
N GLY A 128 11.75 -36.34 38.50
CA GLY A 128 11.39 -35.41 37.43
C GLY A 128 10.97 -36.09 36.14
N ARG A 129 10.84 -37.42 36.10
CA ARG A 129 10.39 -38.12 34.89
C ARG A 129 8.92 -37.84 34.67
N VAL A 130 8.56 -37.38 33.48
CA VAL A 130 7.15 -37.11 33.14
C VAL A 130 6.38 -38.43 33.12
N THR A 131 5.26 -38.47 33.84
CA THR A 131 4.45 -39.69 34.05
C THR A 131 3.09 -39.65 33.39
N GLY A 132 2.58 -38.48 33.00
CA GLY A 132 1.28 -38.36 32.36
C GLY A 132 0.97 -36.94 31.92
N LEU A 133 0.16 -36.82 30.87
CA LEU A 133 -0.36 -35.54 30.36
C LEU A 133 -1.79 -35.35 30.89
N LEU A 134 -2.13 -34.13 31.32
CA LEU A 134 -3.47 -33.82 31.84
C LEU A 134 -4.29 -33.01 30.84
N HIS A 135 -3.79 -31.82 30.48
CA HIS A 135 -4.39 -30.91 29.49
C HIS A 135 -3.34 -29.87 29.07
N VAL A 136 -3.71 -28.96 28.17
CA VAL A 136 -2.83 -27.89 27.66
C VAL A 136 -3.57 -26.57 27.73
N ALA A 137 -2.88 -25.48 28.03
CA ALA A 137 -3.47 -24.14 27.97
C ALA A 137 -2.97 -23.35 26.75
N LEU A 138 -3.89 -22.71 26.05
CA LEU A 138 -3.58 -21.64 25.10
C LEU A 138 -3.34 -20.36 25.91
N THR A 139 -2.13 -19.80 25.83
CA THR A 139 -1.71 -18.68 26.68
C THR A 139 -0.72 -17.73 25.99
N ASN A 140 -0.57 -16.53 26.54
CA ASN A 140 0.46 -15.56 26.16
C ASN A 140 1.68 -15.54 27.10
N ASN A 141 1.64 -16.28 28.20
CA ASN A 141 2.71 -16.29 29.20
C ASN A 141 3.04 -17.74 29.61
N PRO A 142 3.58 -18.56 28.70
CA PRO A 142 3.94 -19.93 29.01
C PRO A 142 5.10 -19.96 30.03
N SER A 143 5.13 -21.01 30.84
CA SER A 143 6.25 -21.27 31.75
C SER A 143 7.41 -22.01 31.08
N LEU A 144 7.18 -22.67 29.94
CA LEU A 144 8.22 -23.37 29.16
C LEU A 144 8.59 -22.53 27.95
N ASP A 145 9.82 -21.99 27.93
CA ASP A 145 10.30 -21.16 26.81
C ASP A 145 10.78 -22.01 25.61
N GLU A 146 11.02 -23.30 25.80
CA GLU A 146 11.50 -24.23 24.77
C GLU A 146 10.41 -24.67 23.77
N LEU A 147 9.15 -24.28 24.00
CA LEU A 147 8.05 -24.58 23.08
C LEU A 147 7.95 -23.51 21.99
N PRO A 148 7.85 -23.90 20.70
CA PRO A 148 7.76 -22.96 19.60
C PRO A 148 6.45 -22.17 19.64
N GLU A 149 6.48 -20.96 19.06
CA GLU A 149 5.25 -20.21 18.75
C GLU A 149 4.35 -21.04 17.82
N LEU A 150 3.04 -20.98 18.06
CA LEU A 150 2.04 -21.74 17.28
C LEU A 150 2.16 -21.51 15.77
N GLN A 151 2.51 -20.30 15.33
CA GLN A 151 2.68 -19.98 13.91
C GLN A 151 3.96 -20.56 13.31
N VAL A 152 5.03 -20.72 14.10
CA VAL A 152 6.28 -21.36 13.66
C VAL A 152 6.08 -22.88 13.56
N ALA A 153 5.32 -23.47 14.49
CA ALA A 153 4.98 -24.90 14.45
C ALA A 153 4.17 -25.28 13.18
N ALA A 154 3.30 -24.38 12.70
CA ALA A 154 2.57 -24.58 11.44
C ALA A 154 3.51 -24.63 10.22
N LEU A 155 4.52 -23.74 10.19
CA LEU A 155 5.49 -23.66 9.09
C LEU A 155 6.42 -24.87 9.04
N SER A 156 6.84 -25.41 10.20
CA SER A 156 7.66 -26.63 10.25
C SER A 156 6.97 -27.86 9.64
N ARG A 157 5.63 -27.95 9.67
CA ARG A 157 4.88 -29.08 9.09
C ARG A 157 4.84 -29.08 7.55
N LEU A 158 4.84 -27.90 6.93
CA LEU A 158 4.93 -27.81 5.46
C LEU A 158 6.24 -28.43 4.95
N VAL A 159 7.28 -28.48 5.79
CA VAL A 159 8.58 -29.10 5.49
C VAL A 159 8.59 -30.62 5.78
N SER A 160 7.90 -31.09 6.84
CA SER A 160 7.95 -32.51 7.28
C SER A 160 6.95 -33.47 6.61
N SER A 161 6.10 -33.01 5.70
CA SER A 161 5.02 -33.84 5.10
C SER A 161 5.44 -34.55 3.79
N THR A 162 6.62 -35.17 3.75
CA THR A 162 7.04 -36.08 2.66
C THR A 162 7.46 -37.44 3.24
N PRO A 163 7.04 -38.58 2.65
CA PRO A 163 7.22 -39.89 3.28
C PRO A 163 8.68 -40.36 3.25
N SER A 164 9.03 -41.10 4.30
CA SER A 164 10.36 -41.50 4.77
C SER A 164 11.25 -42.27 3.79
N VAL A 165 12.58 -42.09 3.92
CA VAL A 165 13.57 -43.13 3.62
C VAL A 165 14.53 -43.28 4.82
N THR A 166 14.82 -44.55 5.09
CA THR A 166 15.68 -45.18 6.08
C THR A 166 16.90 -44.41 6.59
N GLN A 167 17.10 -44.48 7.91
CA GLN A 167 18.34 -44.16 8.62
C GLN A 167 19.53 -44.93 8.02
N GLU A 168 20.31 -44.26 7.20
CA GLU A 168 21.78 -44.38 7.10
C GLU A 168 22.42 -43.24 6.26
N ASP A 169 21.65 -42.38 5.58
CA ASP A 169 22.14 -41.29 4.70
C ASP A 169 22.14 -39.87 5.31
N SER A 170 22.15 -39.73 6.64
CA SER A 170 21.95 -38.43 7.33
C SER A 170 22.96 -37.31 6.99
N THR A 171 24.06 -37.62 6.30
CA THR A 171 25.06 -36.61 5.88
C THR A 171 24.86 -36.19 4.42
N MET A 172 24.43 -37.12 3.55
CA MET A 172 24.17 -36.84 2.14
C MET A 172 22.84 -36.08 1.96
N ASP A 173 21.81 -36.46 2.73
CA ASP A 173 20.52 -35.75 2.72
C ASP A 173 20.64 -34.31 3.23
N LYS A 174 21.48 -34.07 4.25
CA LYS A 174 21.77 -32.72 4.77
C LYS A 174 22.49 -31.81 3.77
N LEU A 175 23.17 -32.37 2.77
CA LEU A 175 23.84 -31.59 1.71
C LEU A 175 22.93 -31.41 0.49
N ILE A 176 22.07 -32.39 0.22
CA ILE A 176 21.10 -32.37 -0.87
C ILE A 176 20.03 -31.29 -0.64
N GLU A 177 19.55 -31.10 0.60
CA GLU A 177 18.54 -30.10 0.92
C GLU A 177 18.99 -28.65 0.66
N PRO A 178 20.15 -28.18 1.16
CA PRO A 178 20.69 -26.87 0.81
C PRO A 178 20.94 -26.69 -0.68
N LEU A 179 21.37 -27.74 -1.39
CA LEU A 179 21.60 -27.67 -2.84
C LEU A 179 20.29 -27.57 -3.63
N ARG A 180 19.22 -28.26 -3.21
CA ARG A 180 17.88 -28.11 -3.79
C ARG A 180 17.34 -26.70 -3.58
N TRP A 181 17.53 -26.14 -2.38
CA TRP A 181 17.15 -24.76 -2.09
C TRP A 181 17.93 -23.76 -2.95
N LEU A 182 19.26 -23.90 -3.03
CA LEU A 182 20.12 -23.02 -3.81
C LEU A 182 19.79 -23.04 -5.30
N LEU A 183 19.48 -24.22 -5.86
CA LEU A 183 19.19 -24.42 -7.28
C LEU A 183 17.70 -24.29 -7.62
N ASN A 184 16.85 -23.97 -6.64
CA ASN A 184 15.39 -23.89 -6.79
C ASN A 184 14.77 -25.15 -7.43
N LEU A 185 15.20 -26.32 -6.97
CA LEU A 185 14.72 -27.61 -7.45
C LEU A 185 13.61 -28.16 -6.57
N PRO A 186 12.65 -28.92 -7.15
CA PRO A 186 11.58 -29.54 -6.38
C PRO A 186 12.16 -30.53 -5.35
N VAL A 187 11.42 -30.73 -4.25
CA VAL A 187 11.83 -31.59 -3.13
C VAL A 187 12.08 -33.05 -3.56
N GLY A 188 11.46 -33.50 -4.66
CA GLY A 188 11.67 -34.81 -5.27
C GLY A 188 12.84 -34.92 -6.26
N ALA A 189 13.62 -33.86 -6.49
CA ALA A 189 14.75 -33.88 -7.43
C ALA A 189 15.85 -34.84 -6.95
N THR A 190 16.26 -35.76 -7.82
CA THR A 190 17.27 -36.78 -7.51
C THR A 190 18.68 -36.17 -7.46
N ALA A 191 19.65 -36.92 -6.94
CA ALA A 191 21.05 -36.50 -6.93
C ALA A 191 21.57 -36.21 -8.36
N ASP A 192 21.13 -36.98 -9.35
CA ASP A 192 21.46 -36.77 -10.77
C ASP A 192 20.87 -35.45 -11.31
N ASP A 193 19.65 -35.09 -10.89
CA ASP A 193 19.03 -33.82 -11.26
C ASP A 193 19.79 -32.62 -10.68
N ILE A 194 20.23 -32.73 -9.41
CA ILE A 194 21.02 -31.71 -8.74
C ILE A 194 22.38 -31.56 -9.42
N GLN A 195 23.05 -32.67 -9.71
CA GLN A 195 24.33 -32.65 -10.42
C GLN A 195 24.21 -32.05 -11.82
N ALA A 196 23.14 -32.38 -12.56
CA ALA A 196 22.89 -31.81 -13.88
C ALA A 196 22.66 -30.29 -13.83
N GLN A 197 21.96 -29.80 -12.82
CA GLN A 197 21.67 -28.36 -12.66
C GLN A 197 22.87 -27.59 -12.13
N LEU A 198 23.65 -28.18 -11.22
CA LEU A 198 24.92 -27.64 -10.80
C LEU A 198 25.89 -27.52 -11.99
N GLN A 199 25.94 -28.54 -12.86
CA GLN A 199 26.77 -28.50 -14.07
C GLN A 199 26.32 -27.40 -15.03
N LYS A 200 25.00 -27.22 -15.24
CA LYS A 200 24.48 -26.09 -16.04
C LYS A 200 24.87 -24.73 -15.46
N LEU A 201 24.79 -24.57 -14.13
CA LEU A 201 25.19 -23.33 -13.46
C LEU A 201 26.68 -23.08 -13.66
N VAL A 202 27.51 -24.11 -13.50
CA VAL A 202 28.95 -24.04 -13.74
C VAL A 202 29.25 -23.70 -15.20
N ASP A 203 28.55 -24.28 -16.17
CA ASP A 203 28.73 -23.98 -17.60
C ASP A 203 28.34 -22.53 -17.92
N GLN A 204 27.25 -22.03 -17.32
CA GLN A 204 26.81 -20.64 -17.45
C GLN A 204 27.80 -19.65 -16.83
N LEU A 205 28.36 -19.98 -15.66
CA LEU A 205 29.30 -19.12 -14.94
C LEU A 205 30.71 -19.15 -15.52
N SER A 206 31.11 -20.26 -16.14
CA SER A 206 32.42 -20.43 -16.78
C SER A 206 32.43 -20.09 -18.28
N ASN A 207 31.30 -19.66 -18.85
CA ASN A 207 31.13 -19.48 -20.31
C ASN A 207 31.56 -20.73 -21.11
N GLY A 208 31.30 -21.93 -20.59
CA GLY A 208 31.66 -23.20 -21.23
C GLY A 208 33.16 -23.54 -21.21
N GLN A 209 33.98 -22.89 -20.37
CA GLN A 209 35.42 -23.16 -20.26
C GLN A 209 35.76 -24.37 -19.35
N GLY A 210 34.75 -25.07 -18.80
CA GLY A 210 34.95 -26.28 -18.02
C GLY A 210 35.49 -26.05 -16.60
N THR A 211 35.28 -27.05 -15.75
CA THR A 211 35.60 -27.08 -14.31
C THR A 211 37.10 -27.19 -14.03
N ALA A 212 37.86 -26.14 -14.34
CA ALA A 212 39.09 -25.92 -13.58
C ALA A 212 38.69 -25.49 -12.16
N ALA A 213 39.10 -26.25 -11.14
CA ALA A 213 38.68 -26.16 -9.73
C ALA A 213 38.93 -24.82 -9.01
N ALA A 214 39.16 -23.72 -9.73
CA ALA A 214 39.43 -22.38 -9.22
C ALA A 214 38.72 -21.24 -9.98
N SER A 215 37.86 -21.53 -10.98
CA SER A 215 37.29 -20.46 -11.84
C SER A 215 35.95 -19.89 -11.39
N VAL A 216 35.22 -20.56 -10.49
CA VAL A 216 33.87 -20.14 -10.09
C VAL A 216 33.73 -20.10 -8.57
N ASP A 217 33.89 -18.91 -8.01
CA ASP A 217 33.57 -18.62 -6.60
C ASP A 217 32.19 -17.96 -6.53
N LEU A 218 31.18 -18.76 -6.17
CA LEU A 218 29.80 -18.34 -6.04
C LEU A 218 29.61 -17.25 -4.99
N VAL A 219 30.39 -17.29 -3.89
CA VAL A 219 30.29 -16.31 -2.80
C VAL A 219 30.79 -14.95 -3.28
N ASN A 220 31.93 -14.92 -3.98
CA ASN A 220 32.45 -13.69 -4.57
C ASN A 220 31.55 -13.12 -5.66
N LEU A 221 30.91 -13.96 -6.47
CA LEU A 221 30.01 -13.52 -7.52
C LEU A 221 28.74 -12.88 -6.96
N VAL A 222 28.11 -13.51 -5.96
CA VAL A 222 26.94 -12.95 -5.26
C VAL A 222 27.31 -11.65 -4.54
N SER A 223 28.46 -11.61 -3.85
CA SER A 223 28.96 -10.39 -3.19
C SER A 223 29.16 -9.25 -4.20
N THR A 224 29.81 -9.53 -5.34
CA THR A 224 30.04 -8.55 -6.41
C THR A 224 28.72 -8.06 -7.02
N GLN A 225 27.75 -8.95 -7.25
CA GLN A 225 26.42 -8.56 -7.74
C GLN A 225 25.68 -7.70 -6.73
N GLN A 226 25.73 -8.04 -5.44
CA GLN A 226 25.12 -7.24 -4.37
C GLN A 226 25.74 -5.84 -4.28
N GLN A 227 27.06 -5.72 -4.46
CA GLN A 227 27.76 -4.44 -4.54
C GLN A 227 27.34 -3.63 -5.77
N ARG A 228 27.17 -4.27 -6.93
CA ARG A 228 26.67 -3.59 -8.15
C ARG A 228 25.23 -3.14 -8.01
N ILE A 229 24.36 -3.95 -7.39
CA ILE A 229 22.99 -3.56 -7.08
C ILE A 229 23.00 -2.38 -6.12
N ALA A 230 23.77 -2.43 -5.03
CA ALA A 230 23.90 -1.32 -4.09
C ALA A 230 24.41 -0.04 -4.78
N ALA A 231 25.38 -0.14 -5.70
CA ALA A 231 25.88 1.00 -6.47
C ALA A 231 24.83 1.56 -7.46
N LEU A 232 24.04 0.69 -8.10
CA LEU A 232 22.96 1.11 -9.00
C LEU A 232 21.77 1.69 -8.24
N SER A 233 21.44 1.14 -7.07
CA SER A 233 20.42 1.65 -6.15
C SER A 233 20.85 2.95 -5.47
N ALA A 234 22.15 3.14 -5.21
CA ALA A 234 22.69 4.41 -4.74
C ALA A 234 22.74 5.47 -5.84
N ASN A 235 22.82 5.07 -7.10
CA ASN A 235 22.54 5.92 -8.27
C ASN A 235 21.03 6.13 -8.49
N GLN A 236 20.20 5.96 -7.46
CA GLN A 236 18.83 6.45 -7.46
C GLN A 236 18.85 7.93 -7.86
N VAL A 237 18.26 8.14 -9.03
CA VAL A 237 18.18 9.37 -9.78
C VAL A 237 17.80 10.52 -8.84
N ASP A 238 18.73 11.46 -8.66
CA ASP A 238 18.55 12.65 -7.81
C ASP A 238 17.23 13.36 -8.18
N PRO A 239 16.21 13.38 -7.28
CA PRO A 239 14.92 13.99 -7.56
C PRO A 239 15.01 15.49 -7.83
N ALA A 240 16.08 16.16 -7.38
CA ALA A 240 16.33 17.57 -7.68
C ALA A 240 16.84 17.79 -9.11
N ARG A 241 17.41 16.75 -9.75
CA ARG A 241 17.91 16.81 -11.13
C ARG A 241 16.93 16.26 -12.17
N PHE A 242 15.94 15.48 -11.74
CA PHE A 242 14.97 14.85 -12.64
C PHE A 242 13.54 15.13 -12.18
N VAL A 243 12.98 16.20 -12.71
CA VAL A 243 11.55 16.55 -12.56
C VAL A 243 10.73 15.68 -13.51
N SER A 244 9.50 15.30 -13.11
CA SER A 244 8.66 14.46 -13.97
C SER A 244 8.29 15.21 -15.25
N VAL A 245 8.20 14.50 -16.37
CA VAL A 245 7.76 15.07 -17.66
C VAL A 245 6.40 15.77 -17.50
N GLU A 246 5.54 15.25 -16.62
CA GLU A 246 4.26 15.84 -16.26
C GLU A 246 4.42 17.23 -15.60
N THR A 247 5.32 17.39 -14.63
CA THR A 247 5.57 18.70 -14.01
C THR A 247 6.14 19.72 -14.98
N MET A 248 7.07 19.31 -15.86
CA MET A 248 7.62 20.21 -16.87
C MET A 248 6.55 20.62 -17.89
N ARG A 249 5.68 19.69 -18.29
CA ARG A 249 4.56 19.97 -19.19
C ARG A 249 3.54 20.91 -18.55
N ALA A 250 3.18 20.68 -17.28
CA ALA A 250 2.29 21.57 -16.54
C ALA A 250 2.86 22.99 -16.41
N LEU A 251 4.17 23.12 -16.14
CA LEU A 251 4.83 24.41 -16.10
C LEU A 251 4.84 25.09 -17.49
N GLN A 252 5.09 24.33 -18.56
CA GLN A 252 5.05 24.85 -19.92
C GLN A 252 3.66 25.35 -20.31
N GLU A 253 2.60 24.61 -19.94
CA GLU A 253 1.21 25.03 -20.14
C GLU A 253 0.87 26.30 -19.35
N GLN A 254 1.33 26.42 -18.10
CA GLN A 254 1.16 27.65 -17.31
C GLN A 254 1.90 28.84 -17.92
N VAL A 255 3.15 28.67 -18.37
CA VAL A 255 3.92 29.73 -19.03
C VAL A 255 3.25 30.16 -20.34
N ALA A 256 2.76 29.21 -21.14
CA ALA A 256 2.03 29.52 -22.37
C ALA A 256 0.74 30.30 -22.10
N ALA A 257 -0.04 29.89 -21.08
CA ALA A 257 -1.26 30.59 -20.68
C ALA A 257 -0.98 32.01 -20.17
N LEU A 258 0.05 32.19 -19.34
CA LEU A 258 0.43 33.50 -18.81
C LEU A 258 0.96 34.42 -19.93
N THR A 259 1.74 33.88 -20.86
CA THR A 259 2.24 34.61 -22.03
C THR A 259 1.08 35.08 -22.93
N ALA A 260 0.11 34.20 -23.20
CA ALA A 260 -1.08 34.55 -23.97
C ALA A 260 -1.95 35.62 -23.26
N GLN A 261 -2.06 35.52 -21.93
CA GLN A 261 -2.77 36.54 -21.14
C GLN A 261 -2.07 37.90 -21.19
N GLN A 262 -0.74 37.93 -21.09
CA GLN A 262 0.04 39.15 -21.18
C GLN A 262 -0.09 39.79 -22.57
N GLN A 263 0.07 39.00 -23.64
CA GLN A 263 -0.12 39.47 -25.01
C GLN A 263 -1.54 40.02 -25.22
N GLY A 264 -2.57 39.34 -24.72
CA GLY A 264 -3.95 39.84 -24.80
C GLY A 264 -4.13 41.22 -24.15
N ARG A 265 -3.53 41.44 -22.97
CA ARG A 265 -3.57 42.74 -22.28
C ARG A 265 -2.84 43.83 -23.06
N GLU A 266 -1.63 43.54 -23.55
CA GLU A 266 -0.84 44.48 -24.34
C GLU A 266 -1.56 44.88 -25.64
N VAL A 267 -2.20 43.94 -26.33
CA VAL A 267 -3.03 44.22 -27.50
C VAL A 267 -4.22 45.09 -27.14
N ASP A 268 -4.94 44.77 -26.07
CA ASP A 268 -6.10 45.53 -25.65
C ASP A 268 -5.73 46.97 -25.28
N GLU A 269 -4.63 47.17 -24.55
CA GLU A 269 -4.10 48.49 -24.20
C GLU A 269 -3.71 49.30 -25.45
N LEU A 270 -2.99 48.69 -26.40
CA LEU A 270 -2.61 49.35 -27.65
C LEU A 270 -3.80 49.72 -28.52
N VAL A 271 -4.80 48.85 -28.63
CA VAL A 271 -6.00 49.12 -29.43
C VAL A 271 -6.83 50.23 -28.79
N VAL A 272 -7.02 50.22 -27.47
CA VAL A 272 -7.75 51.29 -26.76
C VAL A 272 -7.02 52.63 -26.89
N ALA A 273 -5.70 52.65 -26.75
CA ALA A 273 -4.91 53.85 -26.95
C ALA A 273 -5.00 54.36 -28.41
N ALA A 274 -4.91 53.47 -29.40
CA ALA A 274 -4.98 53.83 -30.81
C ALA A 274 -6.37 54.35 -31.25
N LEU A 275 -7.44 53.80 -30.70
CA LEU A 275 -8.81 54.31 -30.90
C LEU A 275 -8.98 55.69 -30.27
N SER A 276 -8.45 55.89 -29.07
CA SER A 276 -8.55 57.15 -28.35
C SER A 276 -7.73 58.28 -29.00
N ASP A 277 -6.55 57.95 -29.54
CA ASP A 277 -5.65 58.87 -30.26
C ASP A 277 -6.07 59.12 -31.72
N GLY A 278 -7.15 58.48 -32.20
CA GLY A 278 -7.65 58.61 -33.56
C GLY A 278 -6.73 58.02 -34.64
N ARG A 279 -5.83 57.11 -34.26
CA ARG A 279 -4.96 56.35 -35.19
C ARG A 279 -5.68 55.14 -35.79
N LEU A 280 -6.71 54.64 -35.10
CA LEU A 280 -7.51 53.51 -35.54
C LEU A 280 -8.99 53.92 -35.65
N LEU A 281 -9.68 53.44 -36.68
CA LEU A 281 -11.12 53.60 -36.83
C LEU A 281 -11.87 52.55 -36.00
N ALA A 282 -13.04 52.88 -35.45
CA ALA A 282 -13.86 51.91 -34.69
C ALA A 282 -14.20 50.65 -35.50
N ALA A 283 -14.42 50.79 -36.82
CA ALA A 283 -14.66 49.65 -37.72
C ALA A 283 -13.45 48.71 -37.85
N GLN A 284 -12.24 49.17 -37.52
CA GLN A 284 -11.00 48.40 -37.60
C GLN A 284 -10.59 47.80 -36.25
N GLU A 285 -11.35 48.03 -35.17
CA GLU A 285 -11.05 47.51 -33.84
C GLU A 285 -10.94 45.98 -33.82
N SER A 286 -11.92 45.28 -34.41
CA SER A 286 -11.95 43.82 -34.45
C SER A 286 -10.75 43.26 -35.21
N TRP A 287 -10.39 43.88 -36.34
CA TRP A 287 -9.20 43.54 -37.12
C TRP A 287 -7.91 43.79 -36.33
N ALA A 288 -7.79 44.93 -35.65
CA ALA A 288 -6.60 45.27 -34.88
C ALA A 288 -6.38 44.34 -33.69
N ARG A 289 -7.46 43.94 -32.99
CA ARG A 289 -7.41 42.94 -31.92
C ARG A 289 -7.00 41.57 -32.44
N GLU A 290 -7.50 41.17 -33.61
CA GLU A 290 -7.14 39.88 -34.22
C GLU A 290 -5.68 39.87 -34.73
N LEU A 291 -5.23 40.98 -35.33
CA LEU A 291 -3.84 41.15 -35.76
C LEU A 291 -2.89 41.18 -34.55
N GLY A 292 -3.25 41.87 -33.47
CA GLY A 292 -2.44 41.92 -32.26
C GLY A 292 -2.27 40.55 -31.59
N LYS A 293 -3.33 39.74 -31.55
CA LYS A 293 -3.29 38.37 -31.02
C LYS A 293 -2.39 37.44 -31.82
N SER A 294 -2.27 37.65 -33.14
CA SER A 294 -1.44 36.84 -34.03
C SER A 294 -0.02 37.39 -34.17
N ASN A 295 0.15 38.71 -34.16
CA ASN A 295 1.45 39.38 -34.27
C ASN A 295 1.39 40.82 -33.70
N LEU A 296 1.74 40.95 -32.41
CA LEU A 296 1.84 42.23 -31.70
C LEU A 296 2.78 43.23 -32.40
N ALA A 297 3.93 42.75 -32.91
CA ALA A 297 4.91 43.62 -33.55
C ALA A 297 4.40 44.22 -34.86
N ALA A 298 3.61 43.46 -35.63
CA ALA A 298 2.96 43.96 -36.84
C ALA A 298 1.89 45.03 -36.50
N LEU A 299 1.13 44.84 -35.42
CA LEU A 299 0.19 45.85 -34.94
C LEU A 299 0.93 47.13 -34.50
N GLN A 300 2.01 47.01 -33.72
CA GLN A 300 2.83 48.16 -33.31
C GLN A 300 3.41 48.91 -34.52
N GLY A 301 4.01 48.20 -35.47
CA GLY A 301 4.55 48.83 -36.69
C GLY A 301 3.48 49.53 -37.54
N TYR A 302 2.26 49.01 -37.57
CA TYR A 302 1.13 49.71 -38.19
C TYR A 302 0.75 50.98 -37.40
N LEU A 303 0.63 50.88 -36.08
CA LEU A 303 0.27 52.01 -35.22
C LEU A 303 1.33 53.13 -35.18
N ASP A 304 2.59 52.81 -35.44
CA ASP A 304 3.68 53.79 -35.54
C ASP A 304 3.62 54.61 -36.85
N THR A 305 3.09 54.01 -37.91
CA THR A 305 2.98 54.65 -39.24
C THR A 305 1.59 55.22 -39.53
N ALA A 306 0.59 54.83 -38.74
CA ALA A 306 -0.79 55.28 -38.90
C ALA A 306 -0.93 56.79 -38.62
N PRO A 307 -1.52 57.57 -39.56
CA PRO A 307 -1.73 59.00 -39.35
C PRO A 307 -2.80 59.23 -38.27
N LYS A 308 -2.55 60.18 -37.37
CA LYS A 308 -3.56 60.63 -36.41
C LYS A 308 -4.65 61.43 -37.13
N ILE A 309 -5.88 60.95 -37.14
CA ILE A 309 -7.01 61.66 -37.74
C ILE A 309 -7.62 62.57 -36.67
N ALA A 310 -7.24 63.85 -36.67
CA ALA A 310 -7.68 64.84 -35.67
C ALA A 310 -9.22 64.95 -35.56
N ALA A 311 -9.93 64.76 -36.67
CA ALA A 311 -11.40 64.78 -36.71
C ALA A 311 -12.07 63.67 -35.88
N LEU A 312 -11.36 62.58 -35.57
CA LEU A 312 -11.87 61.50 -34.71
C LEU A 312 -11.67 61.78 -33.22
N THR A 313 -10.83 62.76 -32.90
CA THR A 313 -10.54 63.18 -31.51
C THR A 313 -11.31 64.44 -31.08
N GLN A 314 -12.00 65.09 -32.02
CA GLN A 314 -12.72 66.34 -31.80
C GLN A 314 -14.21 66.16 -32.06
N THR A 315 -15.04 66.78 -31.22
CA THR A 315 -16.49 66.86 -31.47
C THR A 315 -16.77 68.13 -32.28
N GLN A 316 -17.71 68.06 -33.23
CA GLN A 316 -18.06 69.21 -34.09
C GLN A 316 -18.46 70.46 -33.28
N THR A 317 -18.90 70.28 -32.03
CA THR A 317 -19.34 71.35 -31.16
C THR A 317 -18.31 71.80 -30.13
N ASP A 318 -17.09 71.23 -30.12
CA ASP A 318 -16.09 71.47 -29.06
C ASP A 318 -16.69 71.23 -27.64
N GLY A 319 -17.61 70.27 -27.53
CA GLY A 319 -18.36 70.00 -26.30
C GLY A 319 -19.42 71.04 -25.94
N LYS A 320 -19.71 72.02 -26.80
CA LYS A 320 -20.82 72.97 -26.59
C LYS A 320 -22.15 72.29 -26.90
N ALA A 321 -23.12 72.49 -26.01
CA ALA A 321 -24.50 72.08 -26.24
C ALA A 321 -25.05 72.80 -27.49
N PRO A 322 -25.96 72.17 -28.26
CA PRO A 322 -26.70 72.87 -29.31
C PRO A 322 -27.30 74.17 -28.74
N PRO A 323 -27.35 75.28 -29.51
CA PRO A 323 -28.10 76.46 -29.07
C PRO A 323 -29.50 76.00 -28.69
N ALA A 324 -29.95 76.37 -27.50
CA ALA A 324 -31.29 76.01 -27.04
C ALA A 324 -32.32 76.49 -28.08
N ASP A 325 -33.21 75.57 -28.43
CA ASP A 325 -34.32 75.78 -29.36
C ASP A 325 -35.10 77.06 -29.00
N PRO A 326 -35.29 78.04 -29.90
CA PRO A 326 -36.07 79.25 -29.63
C PRO A 326 -37.55 78.97 -29.31
N ALA A 327 -38.01 77.72 -29.48
CA ALA A 327 -39.40 77.30 -29.36
C ALA A 327 -39.93 77.10 -27.91
N ALA A 328 -39.33 77.75 -26.91
CA ALA A 328 -39.75 77.60 -25.50
C ALA A 328 -40.21 78.88 -24.79
N CYS A 329 -40.14 80.07 -25.42
CA CYS A 329 -40.70 81.30 -24.85
C CYS A 329 -41.29 82.16 -25.98
N LEU A 330 -42.61 82.32 -26.00
CA LEU A 330 -43.26 83.36 -26.81
C LEU A 330 -42.67 84.71 -26.39
N ASP A 331 -42.17 85.51 -27.33
CA ASP A 331 -41.64 86.84 -27.03
C ASP A 331 -42.75 87.80 -26.55
N ALA A 332 -42.35 88.89 -25.89
CA ALA A 332 -43.27 89.82 -25.23
C ALA A 332 -44.26 90.48 -26.20
N ASP A 333 -43.88 90.62 -27.48
CA ASP A 333 -44.72 91.20 -28.53
C ASP A 333 -45.81 90.21 -28.97
N THR A 334 -45.48 88.92 -29.07
CA THR A 334 -46.45 87.86 -29.39
C THR A 334 -47.50 87.69 -28.29
N LEU A 335 -47.10 87.84 -27.01
CA LEU A 335 -48.03 87.80 -25.87
C LEU A 335 -49.00 89.00 -25.85
N ALA A 336 -48.54 90.19 -26.26
CA ALA A 336 -49.37 91.40 -26.31
C ALA A 336 -50.44 91.34 -27.42
N VAL A 337 -50.08 90.80 -28.61
CA VAL A 337 -51.02 90.61 -29.72
C VAL A 337 -52.10 89.57 -29.39
N CYS A 338 -51.73 88.48 -28.70
CA CYS A 338 -52.71 87.47 -28.26
C CYS A 338 -53.78 88.06 -27.32
N SER A 339 -53.37 88.94 -26.38
CA SER A 339 -54.30 89.62 -25.48
C SER A 339 -55.17 90.67 -26.18
N MET A 340 -54.70 91.33 -27.25
CA MET A 340 -55.50 92.30 -28.00
C MET A 340 -56.62 91.67 -28.84
N PHE A 341 -56.41 90.45 -29.36
CA PHE A 341 -57.39 89.74 -30.18
C PHE A 341 -58.23 88.70 -29.40
N GLY A 342 -58.01 88.58 -28.08
CA GLY A 342 -58.76 87.67 -27.21
C GLY A 342 -58.45 86.18 -27.40
N ASN A 343 -57.28 85.85 -27.94
CA ASN A 343 -56.85 84.47 -28.18
C ASN A 343 -56.06 83.93 -26.98
N ASP A 344 -56.26 82.64 -26.67
CA ASP A 344 -55.56 81.97 -25.57
C ASP A 344 -54.08 81.70 -25.91
N GLN A 345 -53.18 82.15 -25.03
CA GLN A 345 -51.73 82.14 -25.24
C GLN A 345 -51.18 80.70 -25.31
N ALA A 346 -51.81 79.76 -24.59
CA ALA A 346 -51.41 78.36 -24.59
C ALA A 346 -51.69 77.66 -25.94
N ALA A 347 -52.79 78.03 -26.61
CA ALA A 347 -53.15 77.49 -27.92
C ALA A 347 -52.20 77.98 -29.04
N VAL A 348 -51.77 79.23 -28.98
CA VAL A 348 -50.81 79.81 -29.94
C VAL A 348 -49.41 79.20 -29.76
N ALA A 349 -48.97 78.99 -28.51
CA ALA A 349 -47.72 78.29 -28.23
C ALA A 349 -47.71 76.84 -28.73
N ALA A 350 -48.87 76.17 -28.73
CA ALA A 350 -49.01 74.81 -29.23
C ALA A 350 -48.98 74.74 -30.77
N ALA A 351 -49.56 75.73 -31.47
CA ALA A 351 -49.53 75.79 -32.94
C ALA A 351 -48.15 76.12 -33.52
N LEU A 352 -47.27 76.77 -32.74
CA LEU A 352 -45.88 77.08 -33.14
C LEU A 352 -44.91 75.88 -32.95
N LYS A 353 -45.39 74.75 -32.41
CA LYS A 353 -44.60 73.53 -32.17
C LYS A 353 -44.79 72.43 -33.24
N GLU A 354 -45.63 72.66 -34.25
CA GLU A 354 -45.65 71.87 -35.50
C GLU A 354 -44.75 72.50 -36.57
#